data_AF-A0A0A1UJ44-F1
#
_entry.id   AF-A0A0A1UJ44-F1
#
_cell.length_a   1.000
_cell.length_b   1.000
_cell.length_c   1.000
_cell.angle_alpha   90.00
_cell.angle_beta   90.00
_cell.angle_gamma   90.00
#
_symmetry.space_group_name_H-M   'P 1'
#
loop_
_entity.id
_entity.type
_entity.pdbx_description
1 polymer ?
#
loop_
_entity_poly.entity_id
_entity_poly.type
_entity_poly.pdbx_seq_one_letter_code
_entity_poly.pdbx_strand_id
1 'polypeptide(L)'
;MRSLNTPFGPLSFANMSRFLPIVSTYASGFHTWAAFEAGKDDEAISLMRTIGKNQTDVNNPWHTGMTWEFINGTTGEPYRPNYSSQAHGWGSGSTWQLSHYVLGVSPAAPGYSTWSFAPRTVNLTFANGRVPTPWGTIVAGWEDNGATFDMRVTAPAGTNGTIVIPRAANKTVAVNGVEVHASGNATLPEGVTWVGAEGDGYRVNVTSGTSAFTISAS
;
A
#
# COMPACT_ATOMS: atom_id res chain seq x y z
N MET A 1 3.06 27.48 18.73
CA MET A 1 2.62 26.11 19.09
C MET A 1 3.86 25.22 19.01
N ARG A 2 4.26 24.49 20.08
CA ARG A 2 5.39 23.56 19.96
C ARG A 2 4.98 22.40 19.04
N SER A 3 5.88 21.99 18.15
CA SER A 3 5.65 20.87 17.22
C SER A 3 5.32 19.61 18.01
N LEU A 4 4.27 18.88 17.60
CA LEU A 4 3.92 17.57 18.14
C LEU A 4 4.79 16.46 17.53
N ASN A 5 5.58 16.77 16.50
CA ASN A 5 6.46 15.81 15.85
C ASN A 5 7.71 15.55 16.69
N THR A 6 7.98 14.28 16.93
CA THR A 6 9.22 13.79 17.52
C THR A 6 9.99 12.97 16.48
N PRO A 7 11.26 12.64 16.71
CA PRO A 7 12.00 11.68 15.88
C PRO A 7 11.38 10.28 15.82
N PHE A 8 10.39 9.98 16.68
CA PHE A 8 9.73 8.68 16.81
C PHE A 8 8.25 8.73 16.42
N GLY A 9 7.77 9.86 15.89
CA GLY A 9 6.40 10.06 15.44
C GLY A 9 5.67 11.19 16.16
N PRO A 10 4.42 11.49 15.75
CA PRO A 10 3.61 12.54 16.34
C PRO A 10 3.10 12.12 17.73
N LEU A 11 3.24 13.02 18.71
CA LEU A 11 2.64 12.83 20.03
C LEU A 11 1.11 12.77 19.92
N SER A 12 0.51 11.82 20.63
CA SER A 12 -0.95 11.66 20.71
C SER A 12 -1.62 12.75 21.53
N PHE A 13 -0.86 13.44 22.39
CA PHE A 13 -1.35 14.53 23.23
C PHE A 13 -0.40 15.71 23.18
N ALA A 14 -0.94 16.91 23.44
CA ALA A 14 -0.10 18.09 23.60
C ALA A 14 0.91 17.88 24.73
N ASN A 15 2.13 18.40 24.55
CA ASN A 15 3.24 18.30 25.50
C ASN A 15 3.01 19.07 26.84
N MET A 16 1.80 19.62 27.04
CA MET A 16 1.35 20.24 28.30
C MET A 16 0.24 19.44 28.99
N SER A 17 -0.22 18.35 28.37
CA SER A 17 -1.19 17.47 29.00
C SER A 17 -0.51 16.64 30.10
N ARG A 18 -1.28 16.20 31.10
CA ARG A 18 -0.82 15.23 32.10
C ARG A 18 -0.44 13.87 31.50
N PHE A 19 -0.75 13.66 30.22
CA PHE A 19 -0.36 12.49 29.47
C PHE A 19 1.07 12.70 28.96
N LEU A 20 1.94 11.78 29.36
CA LEU A 20 3.37 11.72 29.03
C LEU A 20 3.59 11.67 27.51
N PRO A 21 4.83 11.85 26.99
CA PRO A 21 5.11 11.87 25.56
C PRO A 21 4.84 10.50 24.92
N ILE A 22 3.58 10.23 24.59
CA ILE A 22 3.11 8.99 23.99
C ILE A 22 2.97 9.21 22.49
N VAL A 23 3.56 8.32 21.73
CA VAL A 23 3.24 8.11 20.31
C VAL A 23 2.41 6.83 20.23
N SER A 24 1.14 6.95 19.85
CA SER A 24 0.24 5.82 19.64
C SER A 24 0.44 5.22 18.25
N THR A 25 0.77 3.93 18.18
CA THR A 25 0.86 3.18 16.91
C THR A 25 -0.51 3.07 16.24
N TYR A 26 -1.59 2.97 17.03
CA TYR A 26 -2.98 3.02 16.55
C TYR A 26 -3.31 4.36 15.88
N ALA A 27 -3.17 5.48 16.59
CA ALA A 27 -3.49 6.80 16.04
C ALA A 27 -2.59 7.15 14.83
N SER A 28 -1.32 6.76 14.90
CA SER A 28 -0.39 6.93 13.78
C SER A 28 -0.81 6.10 12.56
N GLY A 29 -1.42 4.92 12.75
CA GLY A 29 -1.99 4.12 11.67
C GLY A 29 -3.13 4.83 10.93
N PHE A 30 -3.99 5.59 11.61
CA PHE A 30 -4.98 6.44 10.93
C PHE A 30 -4.34 7.64 10.23
N HIS A 31 -3.26 8.18 10.80
CA HIS A 31 -2.53 9.27 10.16
C HIS A 31 -1.88 8.81 8.86
N THR A 32 -1.21 7.65 8.83
CA THR A 32 -0.65 7.09 7.59
C THR A 32 -1.76 6.78 6.58
N TRP A 33 -2.90 6.24 7.03
CA TRP A 33 -4.06 6.01 6.18
C TRP A 33 -4.57 7.33 5.56
N ALA A 34 -4.82 8.36 6.37
CA ALA A 34 -5.29 9.65 5.88
C ALA A 34 -4.29 10.31 4.92
N ALA A 35 -2.98 10.15 5.15
CA ALA A 35 -1.96 10.62 4.24
C ALA A 35 -2.03 9.90 2.88
N PHE A 36 -2.21 8.58 2.85
CA PHE A 36 -2.48 7.87 1.60
C PHE A 36 -3.78 8.39 0.94
N GLU A 37 -4.90 8.48 1.65
CA GLU A 37 -6.15 8.97 1.04
C GLU A 37 -6.00 10.40 0.47
N ALA A 38 -5.14 11.23 1.06
CA ALA A 38 -4.84 12.58 0.57
C ALA A 38 -3.79 12.64 -0.56
N GLY A 39 -3.32 11.49 -1.07
CA GLY A 39 -2.27 11.42 -2.10
C GLY A 39 -0.87 11.81 -1.62
N LYS A 40 -0.63 11.82 -0.31
CA LYS A 40 0.65 12.17 0.31
C LYS A 40 1.46 10.92 0.65
N ASP A 41 1.74 10.11 -0.37
CA ASP A 41 2.31 8.78 -0.18
C ASP A 41 3.70 8.81 0.50
N ASP A 42 4.53 9.79 0.18
CA ASP A 42 5.85 9.98 0.80
C ASP A 42 5.74 10.32 2.30
N GLU A 43 4.75 11.12 2.68
CA GLU A 43 4.47 11.44 4.08
C GLU A 43 4.00 10.19 4.83
N ALA A 44 3.09 9.40 4.21
CA ALA A 44 2.59 8.16 4.78
C ALA A 44 3.72 7.14 5.05
N ILE A 45 4.60 6.92 4.07
CA ILE A 45 5.73 5.99 4.19
C ILE A 45 6.78 6.51 5.17
N SER A 46 7.08 7.81 5.15
CA SER A 46 8.02 8.41 6.10
C SER A 46 7.55 8.23 7.54
N LEU A 47 6.26 8.48 7.80
CA LEU A 47 5.66 8.25 9.11
C LEU A 47 5.65 6.77 9.49
N MET A 48 5.26 5.88 8.56
CA MET A 48 5.27 4.43 8.80
C MET A 48 6.66 3.92 9.20
N ARG A 49 7.72 4.36 8.50
CA ARG A 49 9.11 4.06 8.85
C ARG A 49 9.50 4.65 10.20
N THR A 50 9.11 5.90 10.46
CA THR A 50 9.43 6.59 11.73
C THR A 50 8.86 5.86 12.94
N ILE A 51 7.63 5.36 12.83
CA ILE A 51 6.97 4.56 13.88
C ILE A 51 7.58 3.16 13.97
N GLY A 52 7.85 2.52 12.83
CA GLY A 52 8.33 1.14 12.76
C GLY A 52 9.80 0.93 13.13
N LYS A 53 10.68 1.91 12.89
CA LYS A 53 12.14 1.73 12.87
C LYS A 53 12.71 1.00 14.10
N ASN A 54 12.29 1.37 15.31
CA ASN A 54 12.80 0.77 16.55
C ASN A 54 12.16 -0.61 16.82
N GLN A 55 10.91 -0.81 16.39
CA GLN A 55 10.19 -2.07 16.55
C GLN A 55 10.76 -3.15 15.63
N THR A 56 11.23 -2.74 14.44
CA THR A 56 11.79 -3.63 13.42
C THR A 56 13.29 -3.86 13.54
N ASP A 57 13.98 -3.12 14.42
CA ASP A 57 15.41 -3.33 14.67
C ASP A 57 15.61 -4.58 15.52
N VAL A 58 16.15 -5.64 14.91
CA VAL A 58 16.42 -6.93 15.57
C VAL A 58 17.45 -6.83 16.69
N ASN A 59 18.24 -5.75 16.75
CA ASN A 59 19.20 -5.49 17.82
C ASN A 59 18.62 -4.64 18.95
N ASN A 60 17.39 -4.12 18.81
CA ASN A 60 16.74 -3.40 19.89
C ASN A 60 16.42 -4.38 21.03
N PRO A 61 16.79 -4.09 22.30
CA PRO A 61 16.52 -4.99 23.44
C PRO A 61 15.02 -5.24 23.69
N TRP A 62 14.14 -4.40 23.15
CA TRP A 62 12.69 -4.53 23.20
C TRP A 62 12.08 -5.16 21.93
N HIS A 63 12.90 -5.68 21.01
CA HIS A 63 12.42 -6.33 19.81
C HIS A 63 11.64 -7.62 20.15
N THR A 64 10.40 -7.69 19.71
CA THR A 64 9.50 -8.83 19.94
C THR A 64 9.07 -9.53 18.65
N GLY A 65 9.47 -9.01 17.49
CA GLY A 65 8.90 -9.38 16.20
C GLY A 65 7.45 -8.93 15.99
N MET A 66 6.88 -8.15 16.91
CA MET A 66 5.49 -7.69 16.89
C MET A 66 5.44 -6.16 17.00
N THR A 67 4.26 -5.58 16.77
CA THR A 67 4.02 -4.15 16.93
C THR A 67 3.75 -3.80 18.40
N TRP A 68 4.25 -2.66 18.86
CA TRP A 68 4.11 -2.17 20.22
C TRP A 68 2.81 -1.37 20.41
N GLU A 69 2.28 -1.42 21.62
CA GLU A 69 1.07 -0.71 22.00
C GLU A 69 1.29 0.82 21.96
N PHE A 70 2.37 1.27 22.60
CA PHE A 70 2.75 2.68 22.67
C PHE A 70 4.27 2.85 22.59
N ILE A 71 4.70 3.91 21.93
CA ILE A 71 6.10 4.34 21.86
C ILE A 71 6.28 5.57 22.75
N ASN A 72 7.38 5.62 23.50
CA ASN A 72 7.79 6.80 24.21
C ASN A 72 8.36 7.82 23.20
N GLY A 73 7.69 8.94 22.99
CA GLY A 73 8.08 9.98 22.05
C GLY A 73 9.39 10.72 22.39
N THR A 74 10.00 10.44 23.55
CA THR A 74 11.33 10.95 23.91
C THR A 74 12.43 9.93 23.66
N THR A 75 12.23 8.66 24.00
CA THR A 75 13.29 7.63 23.90
C THR A 75 13.15 6.74 22.67
N GLY A 76 11.95 6.64 22.09
CA GLY A 76 11.64 5.70 21.01
C GLY A 76 11.43 4.26 21.48
N GLU A 77 11.50 3.99 22.77
CA GLU A 77 11.29 2.66 23.37
C GLU A 77 9.83 2.43 23.76
N PRO A 78 9.41 1.20 24.14
CA PRO A 78 8.05 0.97 24.60
C PRO A 78 7.72 1.91 25.75
N TYR A 79 6.58 2.58 25.66
CA TYR A 79 6.14 3.48 26.71
C TYR A 79 5.60 2.68 27.90
N ARG A 80 6.21 2.84 29.09
CA ARG A 80 5.88 2.08 30.32
C ARG A 80 5.85 0.56 30.05
N PRO A 81 6.99 -0.07 29.73
CA PRO A 81 7.05 -1.46 29.25
C PRO A 81 6.42 -2.49 30.19
N ASN A 82 6.40 -2.22 31.51
CA ASN A 82 5.74 -3.10 32.49
C ASN A 82 4.21 -3.00 32.52
N TYR A 83 3.63 -2.05 31.78
CA TYR A 83 2.20 -1.71 31.78
C TYR A 83 1.62 -1.54 30.37
N SER A 84 2.42 -1.75 29.33
CA SER A 84 1.99 -1.71 27.93
C SER A 84 2.44 -2.98 27.23
N SER A 85 1.69 -3.40 26.21
CA SER A 85 2.03 -4.58 25.41
C SER A 85 3.08 -4.24 24.36
N GLN A 86 4.07 -5.14 24.20
CA GLN A 86 5.02 -5.10 23.08
C GLN A 86 4.60 -6.07 21.95
N ALA A 87 3.38 -6.61 22.03
CA ALA A 87 2.75 -7.43 21.00
C ALA A 87 1.27 -7.07 20.90
N HIS A 88 0.97 -5.94 20.26
CA HIS A 88 -0.35 -5.34 20.24
C HIS A 88 -0.85 -5.10 18.81
N GLY A 89 -1.87 -5.87 18.41
CA GLY A 89 -2.38 -5.88 17.04
C GLY A 89 -2.86 -4.53 16.52
N TRP A 90 -3.23 -3.58 17.39
CA TRP A 90 -3.64 -2.25 16.93
C TRP A 90 -2.55 -1.44 16.22
N GLY A 91 -1.29 -1.89 16.31
CA GLY A 91 -0.15 -1.24 15.69
C GLY A 91 0.10 -1.74 14.28
N SER A 92 -0.67 -2.73 13.82
CA SER A 92 -0.49 -3.39 12.51
C SER A 92 -1.09 -2.61 11.33
N GLY A 93 -1.27 -1.29 11.46
CA GLY A 93 -1.82 -0.46 10.38
C GLY A 93 -0.99 -0.59 9.09
N SER A 94 0.33 -0.67 9.23
CA SER A 94 1.25 -0.88 8.10
C SER A 94 0.96 -2.16 7.31
N THR A 95 0.54 -3.24 7.97
CA THR A 95 0.32 -4.54 7.32
C THR A 95 -0.72 -4.44 6.20
N TRP A 96 -1.90 -3.91 6.49
CA TRP A 96 -2.96 -3.81 5.49
C TRP A 96 -2.71 -2.65 4.52
N GLN A 97 -2.12 -1.55 4.98
CA GLN A 97 -1.83 -0.38 4.14
C GLN A 97 -0.79 -0.71 3.05
N LEU A 98 0.24 -1.50 3.36
CA LEU A 98 1.21 -1.93 2.36
C LEU A 98 0.58 -2.83 1.30
N SER A 99 -0.34 -3.73 1.67
CA SER A 99 -1.09 -4.53 0.69
C SER A 99 -2.06 -3.69 -0.14
N HIS A 100 -2.73 -2.71 0.48
CA HIS A 100 -3.75 -1.89 -0.14
C HIS A 100 -3.16 -0.82 -1.07
N TYR A 101 -2.17 -0.07 -0.60
CA TYR A 101 -1.62 1.10 -1.32
C TYR A 101 -0.35 0.78 -2.08
N VAL A 102 0.63 0.12 -1.45
CA VAL A 102 1.96 -0.09 -2.06
C VAL A 102 1.93 -1.23 -3.07
N LEU A 103 1.45 -2.42 -2.67
CA LEU A 103 1.11 -3.47 -3.63
C LEU A 103 -0.02 -2.98 -4.54
N GLY A 104 -0.98 -2.22 -3.99
CA GLY A 104 -2.05 -1.59 -4.77
C GLY A 104 -3.30 -2.44 -4.92
N VAL A 105 -3.44 -3.55 -4.18
CA VAL A 105 -4.61 -4.44 -4.30
C VAL A 105 -5.66 -4.10 -3.25
N SER A 106 -6.81 -3.64 -3.71
CA SER A 106 -7.91 -3.19 -2.84
C SER A 106 -9.29 -3.64 -3.33
N PRO A 107 -10.29 -3.75 -2.43
CA PRO A 107 -11.65 -4.06 -2.84
C PRO A 107 -12.27 -2.84 -3.51
N ALA A 108 -12.83 -3.02 -4.71
CA ALA A 108 -13.64 -2.01 -5.41
C ALA A 108 -15.15 -2.23 -5.19
N ALA A 109 -15.53 -3.39 -4.65
CA ALA A 109 -16.86 -3.72 -4.18
C ALA A 109 -16.76 -4.67 -2.96
N PRO A 110 -17.84 -4.80 -2.16
CA PRO A 110 -17.86 -5.68 -0.99
C PRO A 110 -17.37 -7.10 -1.31
N GLY A 111 -16.48 -7.62 -0.46
CA GLY A 111 -15.98 -8.99 -0.58
C GLY A 111 -15.11 -9.27 -1.82
N TYR A 112 -14.55 -8.24 -2.48
CA TYR A 112 -13.71 -8.38 -3.68
C TYR A 112 -14.43 -8.98 -4.89
N SER A 113 -15.77 -8.87 -4.99
CA SER A 113 -16.47 -9.20 -6.24
C SER A 113 -15.97 -8.35 -7.42
N THR A 114 -15.51 -7.13 -7.10
CA THR A 114 -14.61 -6.35 -7.94
C THR A 114 -13.40 -5.88 -7.13
N TRP A 115 -12.26 -5.74 -7.80
CA TRP A 115 -10.99 -5.38 -7.19
C TRP A 115 -10.26 -4.32 -8.02
N SER A 116 -9.38 -3.57 -7.36
CA SER A 116 -8.43 -2.66 -7.98
C SER A 116 -7.02 -3.19 -7.79
N PHE A 117 -6.18 -3.00 -8.80
CA PHE A 117 -4.72 -3.17 -8.75
C PHE A 117 -4.08 -1.87 -9.24
N ALA A 118 -3.86 -0.94 -8.31
CA ALA A 118 -3.36 0.40 -8.54
C ALA A 118 -2.16 0.69 -7.61
N PRO A 119 -0.94 0.30 -8.00
CA PRO A 119 0.26 0.48 -7.18
C PRO A 119 0.56 1.95 -6.88
N ARG A 120 0.97 2.21 -5.63
CA ARG A 120 1.65 3.44 -5.24
C ARG A 120 3.11 3.11 -4.98
N THR A 121 3.96 3.44 -5.95
CA THR A 121 5.36 2.99 -5.96
C THR A 121 6.16 3.53 -4.80
N VAL A 122 5.78 4.71 -4.29
CA VAL A 122 6.56 5.47 -3.30
C VAL A 122 8.02 5.49 -3.75
N ASN A 123 8.96 5.12 -2.89
CA ASN A 123 10.37 4.97 -3.21
C ASN A 123 10.83 3.50 -3.34
N LEU A 124 9.94 2.60 -3.78
CA LEU A 124 10.23 1.19 -4.03
C LEU A 124 10.30 0.91 -5.53
N THR A 125 11.18 -0.02 -5.91
CA THR A 125 11.31 -0.49 -7.29
C THR A 125 10.46 -1.72 -7.58
N PHE A 126 9.92 -2.40 -6.56
CA PHE A 126 9.03 -3.53 -6.76
C PHE A 126 8.14 -3.75 -5.53
N ALA A 127 7.03 -4.45 -5.74
CA ALA A 127 6.32 -5.13 -4.67
C ALA A 127 5.61 -6.37 -5.23
N ASN A 128 5.56 -7.44 -4.42
CA ASN A 128 4.83 -8.66 -4.74
C ASN A 128 4.04 -9.13 -3.52
N GLY A 129 2.85 -9.67 -3.75
CA GLY A 129 2.00 -10.10 -2.65
C GLY A 129 0.82 -10.97 -3.06
N ARG A 130 0.15 -11.47 -2.02
CA ARG A 130 -1.05 -12.30 -2.12
C ARG A 130 -2.12 -11.71 -1.22
N VAL A 131 -3.30 -11.47 -1.77
CA VAL A 131 -4.47 -10.97 -1.04
C VAL A 131 -5.53 -12.07 -1.02
N PRO A 132 -5.69 -12.80 0.09
CA PRO A 132 -6.77 -13.77 0.23
C PRO A 132 -8.12 -13.07 0.20
N THR A 133 -9.04 -13.55 -0.64
CA THR A 133 -10.42 -13.04 -0.74
C THR A 133 -11.43 -14.19 -0.61
N PRO A 134 -12.71 -13.90 -0.36
CA PRO A 134 -13.76 -14.93 -0.37
C PRO A 134 -13.88 -15.71 -1.69
N TRP A 135 -13.42 -15.14 -2.81
CA TRP A 135 -13.45 -15.77 -4.14
C TRP A 135 -12.20 -16.62 -4.42
N GLY A 136 -11.18 -16.53 -3.56
CA GLY A 136 -9.84 -17.09 -3.80
C GLY A 136 -8.75 -16.03 -3.65
N THR A 137 -7.49 -16.41 -3.86
CA THR A 137 -6.36 -15.48 -3.69
C THR A 137 -6.11 -14.65 -4.94
N ILE A 138 -6.01 -13.33 -4.79
CA ILE A 138 -5.42 -12.45 -5.80
C ILE A 138 -3.91 -12.47 -5.60
N VAL A 139 -3.15 -12.82 -6.63
CA VAL A 139 -1.68 -12.77 -6.63
C VAL A 139 -1.26 -11.64 -7.55
N ALA A 140 -0.56 -10.65 -7.01
CA ALA A 140 -0.18 -9.46 -7.76
C ALA A 140 1.29 -9.10 -7.51
N GLY A 141 1.89 -8.45 -8.49
CA GLY A 141 3.21 -7.85 -8.34
C GLY A 141 3.52 -6.87 -9.45
N TRP A 142 4.43 -5.95 -9.15
CA TRP A 142 4.92 -4.95 -10.08
C TRP A 142 6.41 -4.69 -9.87
N GLU A 143 7.07 -4.23 -10.93
CA GLU A 143 8.47 -3.82 -10.95
C GLU A 143 8.61 -2.54 -11.80
N ASP A 144 9.38 -1.57 -11.30
CA ASP A 144 9.72 -0.31 -11.95
C ASP A 144 11.26 -0.21 -12.00
N ASN A 145 11.80 -0.32 -13.21
CA ASN A 145 13.24 -0.16 -13.45
C ASN A 145 13.61 1.23 -14.00
N GLY A 146 12.65 2.16 -14.03
CA GLY A 146 12.79 3.52 -14.56
C GLY A 146 12.56 3.64 -16.06
N ALA A 147 12.77 2.57 -16.83
CA ALA A 147 12.42 2.51 -18.26
C ALA A 147 11.04 1.90 -18.47
N THR A 148 10.81 0.72 -17.89
CA THR A 148 9.56 -0.03 -17.96
C THR A 148 8.88 -0.11 -16.60
N PHE A 149 7.55 -0.15 -16.64
CA PHE A 149 6.70 -0.51 -15.51
C PHE A 149 5.99 -1.81 -15.83
N ASP A 150 6.42 -2.89 -15.20
CA ASP A 150 5.94 -4.24 -15.48
C ASP A 150 5.03 -4.70 -14.33
N MET A 151 3.86 -5.26 -14.67
CA MET A 151 2.86 -5.71 -13.71
C MET A 151 2.35 -7.09 -14.07
N ARG A 152 2.03 -7.89 -13.04
CA ARG A 152 1.37 -9.18 -13.19
C ARG A 152 0.28 -9.32 -12.13
N VAL A 153 -0.90 -9.78 -12.55
CA VAL A 153 -1.98 -10.12 -11.62
C VAL A 153 -2.72 -11.38 -12.05
N THR A 154 -3.04 -12.24 -11.09
CA THR A 154 -3.93 -13.39 -11.24
C THR A 154 -5.05 -13.22 -10.21
N ALA A 155 -6.29 -13.26 -10.67
CA ALA A 155 -7.46 -13.10 -9.82
C ALA A 155 -8.41 -14.30 -9.98
N PRO A 156 -9.24 -14.60 -8.97
CA PRO A 156 -10.17 -15.73 -9.06
C PRO A 156 -11.26 -15.54 -10.11
N ALA A 157 -11.73 -16.65 -10.66
CA ALA A 157 -12.87 -16.68 -11.57
C ALA A 157 -14.13 -16.07 -10.92
N GLY A 158 -14.97 -15.40 -11.70
CA GLY A 158 -16.19 -14.74 -11.21
C GLY A 158 -15.98 -13.35 -10.60
N THR A 159 -14.75 -12.82 -10.60
CA THR A 159 -14.43 -11.45 -10.16
C THR A 159 -14.10 -10.55 -11.36
N ASN A 160 -14.21 -9.23 -11.20
CA ASN A 160 -13.74 -8.26 -12.21
C ASN A 160 -12.70 -7.32 -11.61
N GLY A 161 -11.78 -6.83 -12.45
CA GLY A 161 -10.65 -6.04 -12.01
C GLY A 161 -10.49 -4.72 -12.75
N THR A 162 -9.94 -3.74 -12.06
CA THR A 162 -9.36 -2.55 -12.68
C THR A 162 -7.88 -2.50 -12.35
N ILE A 163 -7.04 -2.45 -13.38
CA ILE A 163 -5.59 -2.32 -13.26
C ILE A 163 -5.24 -0.89 -13.65
N VAL A 164 -4.49 -0.19 -12.80
CA VAL A 164 -4.00 1.17 -13.06
C VAL A 164 -2.48 1.13 -13.05
N ILE A 165 -1.89 1.44 -14.21
CA ILE A 165 -0.46 1.61 -14.38
C ILE A 165 -0.11 3.07 -14.03
N PRO A 166 0.67 3.33 -12.96
CA PRO A 166 1.03 4.68 -12.58
C PRO A 166 1.96 5.32 -13.62
N ARG A 167 1.85 6.64 -13.83
CA ARG A 167 2.73 7.43 -14.72
C ARG A 167 2.79 6.93 -16.17
N ALA A 168 1.72 6.29 -16.64
CA ALA A 168 1.66 5.65 -17.94
C ALA A 168 0.69 6.33 -18.94
N ALA A 169 0.11 7.49 -18.60
CA ALA A 169 -0.84 8.18 -19.49
C ALA A 169 -0.30 8.45 -20.90
N ASN A 170 1.03 8.66 -21.03
CA ASN A 170 1.72 8.93 -22.30
C ASN A 170 2.71 7.81 -22.70
N LYS A 171 2.62 6.63 -22.07
CA LYS A 171 3.51 5.50 -22.37
C LYS A 171 2.86 4.55 -23.38
N THR A 172 3.70 3.77 -24.06
CA THR A 172 3.22 2.61 -24.81
C THR A 172 2.87 1.51 -23.82
N VAL A 173 1.64 0.99 -23.86
CA VAL A 173 1.15 -0.04 -22.95
C VAL A 173 0.86 -1.31 -23.73
N ALA A 174 1.39 -2.44 -23.25
CA ALA A 174 1.07 -3.76 -23.77
C ALA A 174 0.39 -4.61 -22.69
N VAL A 175 -0.69 -5.29 -23.04
CA VAL A 175 -1.39 -6.26 -22.18
C VAL A 175 -1.31 -7.64 -22.83
N ASN A 176 -0.78 -8.61 -22.09
CA ASN A 176 -0.50 -9.97 -22.58
C ASN A 176 0.33 -9.98 -23.88
N GLY A 177 1.26 -9.03 -24.01
CA GLY A 177 2.13 -8.88 -25.19
C GLY A 177 1.50 -8.15 -26.38
N VAL A 178 0.26 -7.69 -26.27
CA VAL A 178 -0.45 -6.94 -27.32
C VAL A 178 -0.53 -5.47 -26.93
N GLU A 179 -0.03 -4.59 -27.78
CA GLU A 179 -0.10 -3.14 -27.59
C GLU A 179 -1.56 -2.64 -27.60
N VAL A 180 -1.88 -1.74 -26.66
CA VAL A 180 -3.20 -1.15 -26.51
C VAL A 180 -3.13 0.38 -26.47
N HIS A 181 -4.02 1.04 -27.20
CA HIS A 181 -4.03 2.49 -27.39
C HIS A 181 -5.25 3.14 -26.75
N ALA A 182 -5.05 4.27 -26.06
CA ALA A 182 -6.14 5.04 -25.46
C ALA A 182 -7.10 5.65 -26.51
N SER A 183 -6.63 5.89 -27.73
CA SER A 183 -7.39 6.47 -28.84
C SER A 183 -8.29 5.46 -29.58
N GLY A 184 -8.27 4.18 -29.17
CA GLY A 184 -9.09 3.12 -29.75
C GLY A 184 -8.25 1.93 -30.24
N ASN A 185 -8.84 0.75 -30.13
CA ASN A 185 -8.21 -0.52 -30.49
C ASN A 185 -9.11 -1.28 -31.45
N ALA A 186 -8.53 -1.89 -32.49
CA ALA A 186 -9.29 -2.75 -33.41
C ALA A 186 -9.77 -4.04 -32.71
N THR A 187 -8.98 -4.57 -31.78
CA THR A 187 -9.33 -5.72 -30.94
C THR A 187 -8.59 -5.60 -29.61
N LEU A 188 -9.26 -5.91 -28.50
CA LEU A 188 -8.65 -5.95 -27.18
C LEU A 188 -8.19 -7.38 -26.85
N PRO A 189 -7.13 -7.56 -26.02
CA PRO A 189 -6.71 -8.87 -25.56
C PRO A 189 -7.84 -9.60 -24.81
N GLU A 190 -7.79 -10.93 -24.80
CA GLU A 190 -8.77 -11.73 -24.08
C GLU A 190 -8.89 -11.31 -22.61
N GLY A 191 -10.13 -11.19 -22.12
CA GLY A 191 -10.42 -10.74 -20.76
C GLY A 191 -10.26 -9.23 -20.52
N VAL A 192 -9.78 -8.45 -21.50
CA VAL A 192 -9.73 -6.99 -21.41
C VAL A 192 -11.02 -6.40 -21.99
N THR A 193 -11.69 -5.55 -21.20
CA THR A 193 -12.98 -4.94 -21.58
C THR A 193 -12.87 -3.46 -21.92
N TRP A 194 -11.84 -2.78 -21.40
CA TRP A 194 -11.63 -1.37 -21.65
C TRP A 194 -10.17 -0.98 -21.35
N VAL A 195 -9.66 0.01 -22.07
CA VAL A 195 -8.34 0.60 -21.87
C VAL A 195 -8.40 2.11 -22.10
N GLY A 196 -7.56 2.89 -21.40
CA GLY A 196 -7.44 4.31 -21.65
C GLY A 196 -6.57 5.04 -20.62
N ALA A 197 -6.15 6.25 -20.95
CA ALA A 197 -5.48 7.14 -20.00
C ALA A 197 -6.46 7.64 -18.94
N GLU A 198 -6.02 7.73 -17.68
CA GLU A 198 -6.79 8.25 -16.56
C GLU A 198 -5.86 9.06 -15.64
N GLY A 199 -6.02 10.38 -15.64
CA GLY A 199 -5.08 11.26 -14.95
C GLY A 199 -3.66 11.16 -15.51
N ASP A 200 -2.69 10.86 -14.65
CA ASP A 200 -1.30 10.57 -15.02
C ASP A 200 -1.05 9.07 -15.29
N GLY A 201 -2.04 8.21 -15.03
CA GLY A 201 -1.98 6.77 -15.21
C GLY A 201 -2.61 6.27 -16.51
N TYR A 202 -2.52 4.96 -16.70
CA TYR A 202 -3.22 4.22 -17.74
C TYR A 202 -4.05 3.12 -17.09
N ARG A 203 -5.32 3.01 -17.43
CA ARG A 203 -6.24 2.05 -16.83
C ARG A 203 -6.62 0.96 -17.82
N VAL A 204 -6.72 -0.26 -17.31
CA VAL A 204 -7.17 -1.47 -18.00
C VAL A 204 -8.27 -2.12 -17.15
N ASN A 205 -9.48 -2.25 -17.69
CA ASN A 205 -10.52 -3.04 -17.04
C ASN A 205 -10.48 -4.46 -17.56
N VAL A 206 -10.53 -5.41 -16.65
CA VAL A 206 -10.45 -6.84 -16.95
C VAL A 206 -11.63 -7.60 -16.35
N THR A 207 -12.07 -8.64 -17.05
CA THR A 207 -12.99 -9.64 -16.52
C THR A 207 -12.21 -10.84 -16.01
N SER A 208 -12.87 -11.65 -15.18
CA SER A 208 -12.27 -12.87 -14.66
C SER A 208 -11.89 -13.84 -15.77
N GLY A 209 -10.65 -14.28 -15.73
CA GLY A 209 -10.14 -15.48 -16.37
C GLY A 209 -9.19 -16.20 -15.41
N THR A 210 -8.90 -17.48 -15.64
CA THR A 210 -7.92 -18.23 -14.82
C THR A 210 -6.48 -17.89 -15.14
N SER A 211 -6.25 -17.18 -16.26
CA SER A 211 -4.93 -16.77 -16.73
C SER A 211 -4.50 -15.47 -16.06
N ALA A 212 -3.19 -15.32 -15.87
CA ALA A 212 -2.62 -14.07 -15.39
C ALA A 212 -2.71 -12.98 -16.48
N PHE A 213 -2.98 -11.74 -16.08
CA PHE A 213 -2.70 -10.58 -16.90
C PHE A 213 -1.26 -10.14 -16.66
N THR A 214 -0.51 -9.93 -17.75
CA THR A 214 0.80 -9.29 -17.74
C THR A 214 0.71 -7.96 -18.46
N ILE A 215 1.20 -6.90 -17.84
CA ILE A 215 1.16 -5.54 -18.37
C ILE A 215 2.58 -5.00 -18.39
N SER A 216 2.96 -4.34 -19.47
CA SER A 216 4.21 -3.60 -19.56
C SER A 216 3.93 -2.20 -20.09
N ALA A 217 4.54 -1.18 -19.49
CA ALA A 217 4.48 0.19 -19.96
C ALA A 217 5.88 0.78 -20.12
N SER A 218 6.21 1.22 -21.34
CA SER A 218 7.50 1.81 -21.71
C SER A 218 7.33 3.24 -22.21
#